data_AF-A0A973I6I5-F1
#
_entry.id   AF-A0A973I6I5-F1
#
_cell.length_a   1.000
_cell.length_b   1.000
_cell.length_c   1.000
_cell.angle_alpha   90.00
_cell.angle_beta   90.00
_cell.angle_gamma   90.00
#
_symmetry.space_group_name_H-M   'P 1'
#
loop_
_entity.id
_entity.type
_entity.pdbx_description
1 polymer ?
#
loop_
_entity_poly.entity_id
_entity_poly.type
_entity_poly.pdbx_seq_one_letter_code
_entity_poly.pdbx_strand_id
1 'polypeptide(L)'
;AVCGMIADYGKAEPSPGPNWIPLIKKRLVVQGFAMPDHFGDVPALLAKLTPYVMKGQIKHRAHVLDGLESAITGLNLFFTGGNKGKLIVKL
;
A
#
# COMPACT_ATOMS: atom_id res chain seq x y z
N ALA A 1 20.41 -2.10 5.09
CA ALA A 1 20.62 -2.58 6.48
C ALA A 1 20.70 -1.36 7.39
N VAL A 2 20.19 -1.46 8.63
CA VAL A 2 20.23 -0.38 9.61
C VAL A 2 20.97 -0.87 10.85
N CYS A 3 21.96 -0.13 11.32
CA CYS A 3 22.76 -0.44 12.51
C CYS A 3 23.22 0.86 13.20
N GLY A 4 23.69 0.77 14.45
CA GLY A 4 24.18 1.92 15.21
C GLY A 4 23.14 2.51 16.16
N MET A 5 23.06 3.84 16.24
CA MET A 5 22.22 4.61 17.17
C MET A 5 22.66 4.57 18.65
N ILE A 6 23.90 4.21 18.97
CA ILE A 6 24.38 4.14 20.37
C ILE A 6 24.26 5.47 21.11
N ALA A 7 24.45 6.59 20.40
CA ALA A 7 24.32 7.94 20.92
C ALA A 7 22.90 8.26 21.46
N ASP A 8 21.90 7.48 21.06
CA ASP A 8 20.49 7.67 21.42
C ASP A 8 19.96 6.61 22.40
N TYR A 9 20.76 5.62 22.80
CA TYR A 9 20.28 4.52 23.67
C TYR A 9 19.79 4.97 25.04
N GLY A 10 20.39 6.02 25.59
CA GLY A 10 20.08 6.55 26.91
C GLY A 10 19.26 7.84 26.90
N LYS A 11 18.85 8.34 25.74
CA LYS A 11 18.07 9.58 25.66
C LYS A 11 16.59 9.31 25.90
N ALA A 12 15.96 10.11 26.75
CA ALA A 12 14.50 10.10 26.92
C ALA A 12 13.78 10.58 25.64
N GLU A 13 14.36 11.57 24.96
CA GLU A 13 13.90 12.09 23.68
C GLU A 13 14.90 11.76 22.57
N PRO A 14 14.50 11.02 21.51
CA PRO A 14 15.37 10.74 20.37
C PRO A 14 15.75 12.02 19.61
N SER A 15 16.88 11.98 18.90
CA SER A 15 17.25 13.05 17.97
C SER A 15 16.17 13.27 16.89
N PRO A 16 16.00 14.51 16.38
CA PRO A 16 15.04 14.81 15.32
C PRO A 16 15.21 13.92 14.09
N GLY A 17 14.11 13.35 13.60
CA GLY A 17 14.08 12.42 12.47
C GLY A 17 13.39 11.10 12.81
N PRO A 18 13.33 10.14 11.86
CA PRO A 18 12.74 8.84 12.12
C PRO A 18 13.56 8.08 13.17
N ASN A 19 12.90 7.57 14.21
CA ASN A 19 13.58 6.72 15.18
C ASN A 19 13.76 5.31 14.63
N TRP A 20 15.01 4.96 14.29
CA TRP A 20 15.37 3.66 13.73
C TRP A 20 15.67 2.58 14.80
N ILE A 21 15.72 2.92 16.09
CA ILE A 21 16.00 1.98 17.19
C ILE A 21 15.04 0.78 17.18
N PRO A 22 13.71 0.93 16.97
CA PRO A 22 12.80 -0.22 16.92
C PRO A 22 13.15 -1.21 15.81
N LEU A 23 13.64 -0.73 14.66
CA LEU A 23 14.04 -1.58 13.54
C LEU A 23 15.28 -2.41 13.89
N ILE A 24 16.26 -1.81 14.56
CA ILE A 24 17.47 -2.49 15.03
C ILE A 24 17.12 -3.51 16.12
N LYS A 25 16.37 -3.09 17.17
CA LYS A 25 16.00 -3.96 18.31
C LYS A 25 15.20 -5.18 17.88
N LYS A 26 14.27 -5.01 16.95
CA LYS A 26 13.43 -6.10 16.43
C LYS A 26 14.00 -6.77 15.18
N ARG A 27 15.18 -6.33 14.70
CA ARG A 27 15.83 -6.81 13.47
C ARG A 27 14.87 -6.83 12.28
N LEU A 28 14.11 -5.76 12.12
CA LEU A 28 13.10 -5.65 11.07
C LEU A 28 13.76 -5.55 9.69
N VAL A 29 13.14 -6.17 8.70
CA VAL A 29 13.44 -5.94 7.28
C VAL A 29 12.46 -4.90 6.77
N VAL A 30 13.00 -3.80 6.23
CA VAL A 30 12.22 -2.79 5.52
C VAL A 30 12.63 -2.85 4.05
N GLN A 31 11.69 -3.22 3.19
CA GLN A 31 11.92 -3.38 1.77
C GLN A 31 10.80 -2.68 1.01
N GLY A 32 11.18 -1.70 0.19
CA GLY A 32 10.29 -1.13 -0.81
C GLY A 32 10.09 -2.11 -1.97
N PHE A 33 8.92 -2.07 -2.59
CA PHE A 33 8.63 -2.79 -3.83
C PHE A 33 7.65 -1.95 -4.65
N ALA A 34 7.67 -2.12 -5.96
CA ALA A 34 6.72 -1.53 -6.86
C ALA A 34 6.13 -2.62 -7.78
N MET A 35 4.87 -2.44 -8.20
CA MET A 35 4.20 -3.38 -9.10
C MET A 35 5.00 -3.63 -10.40
N PRO A 36 5.66 -2.63 -11.03
CA PRO A 36 6.48 -2.86 -12.22
C PRO A 36 7.63 -3.87 -12.03
N ASP A 37 8.16 -4.00 -10.81
CA ASP A 37 9.24 -4.96 -10.50
C ASP A 37 8.78 -6.42 -10.71
N HIS A 38 7.47 -6.66 -10.75
CA HIS A 38 6.83 -7.97 -10.78
C HIS A 38 5.94 -8.20 -12.01
N PHE A 39 6.09 -7.40 -13.08
CA PHE A 39 5.27 -7.60 -14.29
C PHE A 39 5.41 -9.01 -14.90
N GLY A 40 6.59 -9.62 -14.78
CA GLY A 40 6.82 -11.01 -15.23
C GLY A 40 6.00 -12.05 -14.46
N ASP A 41 5.59 -11.74 -13.23
CA ASP A 41 4.81 -12.64 -12.37
C ASP A 41 3.30 -12.58 -12.67
N VAL A 42 2.84 -11.58 -13.43
CA VAL A 42 1.41 -11.33 -13.67
C VAL A 42 0.69 -12.53 -14.30
N PRO A 43 1.22 -13.22 -15.34
CA PRO A 43 0.52 -14.37 -15.91
C PRO A 43 0.28 -15.50 -14.89
N ALA A 44 1.30 -15.81 -14.07
CA ALA A 44 1.19 -16.82 -13.02
C ALA A 44 0.20 -16.39 -11.92
N LEU A 45 0.22 -15.12 -11.55
CA LEU A 45 -0.70 -14.54 -10.57
C LEU A 45 -2.15 -14.63 -11.05
N LEU A 46 -2.43 -14.29 -12.31
CA LEU A 46 -3.77 -14.36 -12.91
C LEU A 46 -4.29 -15.79 -12.99
N ALA A 47 -3.44 -16.74 -13.40
CA ALA A 47 -3.80 -18.17 -13.43
C ALA A 47 -4.20 -18.67 -12.03
N LYS A 48 -3.51 -18.20 -10.99
CA LYS A 48 -3.80 -18.57 -9.60
C LYS A 48 -5.05 -17.89 -9.04
N LEU A 49 -5.23 -16.59 -9.25
CA LEU A 49 -6.29 -15.80 -8.60
C LEU A 49 -7.65 -15.89 -9.29
N THR A 50 -7.69 -15.99 -10.63
CA THR A 50 -8.93 -16.00 -11.41
C THR A 50 -9.95 -17.05 -10.90
N PRO A 51 -9.56 -18.31 -10.61
CA PRO A 51 -10.50 -19.31 -10.09
C PRO A 51 -11.15 -18.90 -8.77
N TYR A 52 -10.43 -18.24 -7.86
CA TYR A 52 -10.97 -17.80 -6.57
C TYR A 52 -11.95 -16.63 -6.74
N VAL A 53 -11.67 -15.72 -7.66
CA VAL A 53 -12.59 -14.63 -8.01
C VAL A 53 -13.87 -15.20 -8.61
N MET A 54 -13.76 -16.13 -9.56
CA MET A 54 -14.92 -16.77 -10.21
C MET A 54 -15.74 -17.63 -9.26
N LYS A 55 -15.11 -18.29 -8.28
CA LYS A 55 -15.79 -19.00 -7.19
C LYS A 55 -16.38 -18.06 -6.12
N GLY A 56 -16.21 -16.75 -6.26
CA GLY A 56 -16.70 -15.76 -5.30
C GLY A 56 -16.00 -15.80 -3.94
N GLN A 57 -14.84 -16.47 -3.84
CA GLN A 57 -14.04 -16.59 -2.62
C GLN A 57 -13.23 -15.32 -2.34
N ILE A 58 -12.94 -14.53 -3.38
CA ILE A 58 -12.37 -13.19 -3.25
C ILE A 58 -13.51 -12.18 -3.36
N LYS A 59 -13.79 -11.47 -2.25
CA LYS A 59 -14.70 -10.33 -2.25
C LYS A 59 -13.91 -9.06 -2.51
N HIS A 60 -14.38 -8.25 -3.44
CA HIS A 60 -13.82 -6.93 -3.71
C HIS A 60 -14.91 -5.87 -3.51
N ARG A 61 -14.49 -4.66 -3.16
CA ARG A 61 -15.37 -3.50 -3.03
C ARG A 61 -14.83 -2.39 -3.92
N ALA A 62 -15.69 -1.86 -4.78
CA ALA A 62 -15.39 -0.69 -5.59
C ALA A 62 -16.33 0.46 -5.21
N HIS A 63 -15.82 1.68 -5.29
CA HIS A 63 -16.60 2.90 -5.31
C HIS A 63 -16.57 3.38 -6.76
N VAL A 64 -17.69 3.26 -7.45
CA VAL A 64 -17.78 3.58 -8.88
C VAL A 64 -18.46 4.93 -9.05
N LEU A 65 -17.81 5.81 -9.79
CA LEU A 65 -18.38 7.06 -10.29
C LEU A 65 -18.63 6.89 -11.79
N ASP A 66 -19.72 7.44 -12.29
CA ASP A 66 -20.04 7.42 -13.72
C ASP A 66 -19.63 8.75 -14.37
N GLY A 67 -19.11 8.67 -15.59
CA GLY A 67 -18.74 9.81 -16.41
C GLY A 67 -17.35 10.38 -16.10
N LEU A 68 -16.62 10.77 -17.14
CA LEU A 68 -15.28 11.35 -17.01
C LEU A 68 -15.31 12.69 -16.24
N GLU A 69 -16.40 13.42 -16.32
CA GLU A 69 -16.67 14.64 -15.56
C GLU A 69 -16.56 14.43 -14.04
N SER A 70 -16.82 13.21 -13.57
CA SER A 70 -16.71 12.84 -12.16
C SER A 70 -15.26 12.66 -11.69
N ALA A 71 -14.26 12.70 -12.59
CA ALA A 71 -12.87 12.42 -12.25
C ALA A 71 -12.28 13.40 -11.22
N ILE A 72 -12.58 14.71 -11.33
CA ILE A 72 -12.11 15.72 -10.37
C ILE A 72 -12.68 15.46 -8.98
N THR A 73 -13.99 15.20 -8.91
CA THR A 73 -14.68 14.83 -7.67
C THR A 73 -14.08 13.55 -7.08
N GLY A 74 -13.82 12.55 -7.93
CA GLY A 74 -13.18 11.30 -7.54
C GLY A 74 -11.78 11.52 -6.96
N LEU A 75 -10.96 12.36 -7.56
CA LEU A 75 -9.61 12.64 -7.06
C LEU A 75 -9.65 13.29 -5.67
N ASN A 76 -10.54 14.26 -5.46
CA ASN A 76 -10.76 14.86 -4.14
C ASN A 76 -11.24 13.83 -3.11
N LEU A 77 -12.16 12.94 -3.52
CA LEU A 77 -12.65 11.85 -2.66
C LEU A 77 -11.51 10.89 -2.25
N PHE A 78 -10.58 10.60 -3.16
CA PHE A 78 -9.41 9.75 -2.90
C PHE A 78 -8.47 10.37 -1.86
N PHE A 79 -8.14 11.66 -1.98
CA PHE A 79 -7.23 12.34 -1.05
C PHE A 79 -7.84 12.59 0.33
N THR A 80 -9.16 12.71 0.42
CA THR A 80 -9.88 12.83 1.70
C THR A 80 -10.17 11.49 2.37
N GLY A 81 -9.92 10.37 1.69
CA GLY A 81 -10.22 9.02 2.19
C GLY A 81 -11.71 8.69 2.23
N GLY A 82 -12.56 9.44 1.52
CA GLY A 82 -14.02 9.21 1.52
C GLY A 82 -14.49 8.03 0.65
N ASN A 83 -13.63 7.50 -0.23
CA ASN A 83 -13.97 6.37 -1.07
C ASN A 83 -14.08 5.06 -0.25
N LYS A 84 -15.10 4.27 -0.54
CA LYS A 84 -15.34 2.97 0.11
C LYS A 84 -14.88 1.85 -0.82
N GLY A 85 -13.60 1.48 -0.72
CA GLY A 85 -12.97 0.48 -1.60
C GLY A 85 -12.25 1.13 -2.78
N LYS A 86 -11.97 0.35 -3.84
CA LYS A 86 -11.25 0.85 -5.01
C LYS A 86 -12.09 1.89 -5.74
N LEU A 87 -11.59 3.12 -5.82
CA LEU A 87 -12.23 4.17 -6.60
C LEU A 87 -12.02 3.91 -8.10
N ILE A 88 -13.11 3.94 -8.86
CA ILE A 88 -13.14 3.71 -10.32
C ILE A 88 -14.05 4.77 -10.94
N VAL A 89 -13.61 5.38 -12.04
CA VAL A 89 -14.47 6.19 -12.90
C VAL A 89 -14.83 5.33 -14.11
N LYS A 90 -16.12 5.07 -14.28
CA LYS A 90 -16.68 4.34 -15.41
C LYS A 90 -17.03 5.33 -16.51
N LEU A 91 -16.55 5.06 -17.73
CA LEU A 91 -16.82 5.84 -18.93
C LEU A 91 -18.14 5.45 -19.57
#